data_AF-A0A3B8WJF3-F1
#
_entry.id   AF-A0A3B8WJF3-F1
#
_cell.length_a   1.000
_cell.length_b   1.000
_cell.length_c   1.000
_cell.angle_alpha   90.00
_cell.angle_beta   90.00
_cell.angle_gamma   90.00
#
_symmetry.space_group_name_H-M   'P 1'
#
loop_
_entity.id
_entity.type
_entity.pdbx_description
1 polymer ?
#
loop_
_entity_poly.entity_id
_entity_poly.type
_entity_poly.pdbx_seq_one_letter_code
_entity_poly.pdbx_strand_id
1 'polypeptide(L)'
;MGLAITQKGLGALEDFVYSRHQMYRKVYAHKTALGFDWLLREAINEVLEDPESFDWVDTCLSNMKWFAELTDNFFWEAFRKVARREPRIYSFCIVNRVKLDHVDTRENLDKTEILNHSRWLASELGINPDNVVTCSMKARFSNIQDNFNGIKVLVQNPITRERSLRKITEVSAFFSKFGDGTITHFYRRPEVAEKAPSDLTE
;
A
#
# COMPACT_ATOMS: atom_id res chain seq x y z
N MET A 1 -30.50 3.22 15.44
CA MET A 1 -30.12 4.65 15.34
C MET A 1 -29.11 4.81 14.23
N GLY A 2 -29.17 5.88 13.44
CA GLY A 2 -28.22 6.16 12.35
C GLY A 2 -27.74 7.61 12.41
N LEU A 3 -26.59 7.88 11.79
CA LEU A 3 -26.01 9.23 11.68
C LEU A 3 -26.42 9.87 10.34
N ALA A 4 -26.78 11.16 10.38
CA ALA A 4 -27.12 11.96 9.20
C ALA A 4 -26.40 13.31 9.27
N ILE A 5 -26.15 13.91 8.11
CA ILE A 5 -25.44 15.18 7.99
C ILE A 5 -26.41 16.27 7.58
N THR A 6 -26.28 17.47 8.15
CA THR A 6 -27.11 18.60 7.73
C THR A 6 -26.69 19.11 6.35
N GLN A 7 -27.60 19.68 5.58
CA GLN A 7 -27.27 20.24 4.27
C GLN A 7 -26.12 21.26 4.31
N LYS A 8 -25.98 22.03 5.39
CA LYS A 8 -24.86 22.98 5.58
C LYS A 8 -23.50 22.29 5.74
N GLY A 9 -23.48 21.04 6.21
CA GLY A 9 -22.26 20.25 6.38
C GLY A 9 -21.82 19.49 5.12
N LEU A 10 -22.54 19.64 4.00
CA LEU A 10 -22.23 18.89 2.77
C LEU A 10 -20.84 19.21 2.22
N GLY A 11 -20.44 20.48 2.20
CA GLY A 11 -19.11 20.88 1.74
C GLY A 11 -17.97 20.26 2.57
N ALA A 12 -18.11 20.23 3.90
CA ALA A 12 -17.13 19.59 4.78
C ALA A 12 -17.00 18.07 4.53
N LEU A 13 -18.10 17.42 4.14
CA LEU A 13 -18.10 16.01 3.77
C LEU A 13 -17.45 15.76 2.40
N GLU A 14 -17.69 16.66 1.43
CA GLU A 14 -17.00 16.63 0.13
C GLU A 14 -15.49 16.77 0.32
N ASP A 15 -15.05 17.72 1.14
CA ASP A 15 -13.64 17.92 1.49
C ASP A 15 -13.04 16.71 2.21
N PHE A 16 -13.79 16.08 3.12
CA PHE A 16 -13.36 14.85 3.79
C PHE A 16 -13.12 13.71 2.79
N VAL A 17 -14.05 13.49 1.85
CA VAL A 17 -13.90 12.45 0.82
C VAL A 17 -12.74 12.76 -0.10
N TYR A 18 -12.62 14.01 -0.54
CA TYR A 18 -11.52 14.42 -1.39
C TYR A 18 -10.16 14.24 -0.70
N SER A 19 -10.06 14.64 0.57
CA SER A 19 -8.85 14.46 1.37
C SER A 19 -8.48 12.99 1.52
N ARG A 20 -9.46 12.13 1.81
CA ARG A 20 -9.25 10.68 1.86
C ARG A 20 -8.82 10.12 0.50
N HIS A 21 -9.40 10.62 -0.60
CA HIS A 21 -9.00 10.23 -1.95
C HIS A 21 -7.54 10.56 -2.24
N GLN A 22 -7.10 11.77 -1.88
CA GLN A 22 -5.71 12.19 -2.02
C GLN A 22 -4.77 11.36 -1.13
N MET A 23 -5.17 11.01 0.10
CA MET A 23 -4.35 10.17 0.98
C MET A 23 -4.03 8.80 0.36
N TYR A 24 -5.01 8.15 -0.27
CA TYR A 24 -4.76 6.89 -0.98
C TYR A 24 -3.74 7.05 -2.11
N ARG A 25 -3.83 8.11 -2.91
CA ARG A 25 -2.93 8.27 -4.07
C ARG A 25 -1.54 8.81 -3.70
N LYS A 26 -1.46 9.70 -2.70
CA LYS A 26 -0.25 10.45 -2.38
C LYS A 26 0.57 9.83 -1.27
N VAL A 27 -0.06 9.11 -0.34
CA VAL A 27 0.61 8.53 0.82
C VAL A 27 0.59 7.01 0.76
N TYR A 28 -0.59 6.39 0.68
CA TYR A 28 -0.69 4.93 0.75
C TYR A 28 -0.15 4.23 -0.51
N ALA A 29 -0.47 4.73 -1.71
CA ALA A 29 0.12 4.29 -2.98
C ALA A 29 1.38 5.07 -3.33
N HIS A 30 2.10 5.61 -2.34
CA HIS A 30 3.36 6.24 -2.66
C HIS A 30 4.36 5.16 -3.13
N LYS A 31 4.96 5.37 -4.31
CA LYS A 31 5.93 4.43 -4.92
C LYS A 31 7.01 3.95 -3.95
N THR A 32 7.57 4.84 -3.14
CA THR A 32 8.61 4.44 -2.18
C THR A 32 8.07 3.59 -1.05
N ALA A 33 6.82 3.82 -0.60
CA ALA A 33 6.22 3.04 0.46
C ALA A 33 5.88 1.63 -0.02
N LEU A 34 5.29 1.51 -1.22
CA LEU A 34 4.97 0.22 -1.82
C LEU A 34 6.22 -0.59 -2.19
N GLY A 35 7.26 0.07 -2.71
CA GLY A 35 8.53 -0.60 -2.96
C GLY A 35 9.23 -1.06 -1.68
N PHE A 36 9.11 -0.29 -0.59
CA PHE A 36 9.65 -0.68 0.71
C PHE A 36 8.85 -1.83 1.36
N ASP A 37 7.52 -1.84 1.22
CA ASP A 37 6.68 -2.95 1.67
C ASP A 37 7.06 -4.27 0.97
N TRP A 38 7.38 -4.20 -0.33
CA TRP A 38 7.89 -5.38 -1.04
C TRP A 38 9.24 -5.85 -0.48
N LEU A 39 10.21 -4.95 -0.30
CA LEU A 39 11.50 -5.30 0.30
C LEU A 39 11.35 -5.88 1.71
N LEU A 40 10.41 -5.35 2.50
CA LEU A 40 10.16 -5.81 3.86
C LEU A 40 9.66 -7.25 3.87
N ARG A 41 8.78 -7.62 2.95
CA ARG A 41 8.30 -9.01 2.82
C ARG A 41 9.42 -9.97 2.47
N GLU A 42 10.27 -9.59 1.52
CA GLU A 42 11.42 -10.43 1.16
C GLU A 42 12.42 -10.55 2.31
N ALA A 43 12.71 -9.47 3.02
CA ALA A 43 13.56 -9.50 4.21
C ALA A 43 12.97 -10.36 5.34
N ILE A 44 11.64 -10.35 5.52
CA ILE A 44 10.96 -11.25 6.46
C ILE A 44 11.15 -12.71 6.02
N ASN A 45 10.97 -13.03 4.73
CA ASN A 45 11.19 -14.38 4.23
C ASN A 45 12.61 -14.87 4.52
N GLU A 46 13.63 -14.03 4.32
CA GLU A 46 15.03 -14.34 4.66
C GLU A 46 15.24 -14.60 6.17
N VAL A 47 14.62 -13.80 7.03
CA VAL A 47 14.67 -14.03 8.48
C VAL A 47 14.01 -15.36 8.84
N LEU A 48 12.93 -15.73 8.17
CA LEU A 48 12.21 -16.99 8.39
C LEU A 48 12.95 -18.21 7.83
N GLU A 49 14.01 -18.04 7.04
CA GLU A 49 14.90 -19.16 6.65
C GLU A 49 15.78 -19.63 7.82
N ASP A 50 16.00 -18.79 8.85
CA ASP A 50 16.70 -19.16 10.08
C ASP A 50 15.73 -19.94 11.01
N PRO A 51 15.97 -21.24 11.29
CA PRO A 51 15.03 -22.06 12.04
C PRO A 51 14.70 -21.52 13.44
N GLU A 52 15.69 -20.94 14.11
CA GLU A 52 15.52 -20.30 15.43
C GLU A 52 14.52 -19.12 15.36
N SER A 53 14.69 -18.27 14.35
CA SER A 53 13.81 -17.12 14.11
C SER A 53 12.41 -17.58 13.73
N PHE A 54 12.30 -18.62 12.89
CA PHE A 54 11.03 -19.21 12.49
C PHE A 54 10.26 -19.78 13.69
N ASP A 55 10.89 -20.63 14.51
CA ASP A 55 10.25 -21.27 15.67
C ASP A 55 9.74 -20.24 16.68
N TRP A 56 10.49 -19.15 16.87
CA TRP A 56 10.08 -18.06 17.74
C TRP A 56 8.87 -17.30 17.18
N VAL A 57 8.89 -16.95 15.89
CA VAL A 57 7.76 -16.28 15.23
C VAL A 57 6.51 -17.16 15.27
N ASP A 58 6.64 -18.46 15.00
CA ASP A 58 5.53 -19.42 15.06
C ASP A 58 4.94 -19.49 16.48
N THR A 59 5.79 -19.51 17.51
CA THR A 59 5.37 -19.45 18.92
C THR A 59 4.60 -18.16 19.24
N CYS A 60 5.09 -17.02 18.77
CA CYS A 60 4.44 -15.71 18.95
C CYS A 60 3.07 -15.64 18.25
N LEU A 61 2.94 -16.21 17.05
CA LEU A 61 1.69 -16.23 16.30
C LEU A 61 0.68 -17.24 16.86
N SER A 62 1.16 -18.33 17.47
CA SER A 62 0.33 -19.37 18.09
C SER A 62 -0.17 -19.02 19.49
N ASN A 63 0.43 -18.03 20.16
CA ASN A 63 0.07 -17.67 21.53
C ASN A 63 -0.01 -16.16 21.74
N MET A 64 -1.22 -15.67 22.04
CA MET A 64 -1.49 -14.24 22.26
C MET A 64 -0.63 -13.61 23.36
N LYS A 65 -0.16 -14.39 24.35
CA LYS A 65 0.76 -13.87 25.39
C LYS A 65 2.10 -13.44 24.80
N TRP A 66 2.57 -14.15 23.78
CA TRP A 66 3.86 -13.92 23.13
C TRP A 66 3.73 -13.05 21.88
N PHE A 67 2.53 -12.88 21.32
CA PHE A 67 2.29 -11.98 20.18
C PHE A 67 2.78 -10.55 20.45
N ALA A 68 2.67 -10.07 21.70
CA ALA A 68 3.15 -8.74 22.10
C ALA A 68 4.68 -8.57 21.96
N GLU A 69 5.45 -9.66 21.95
CA GLU A 69 6.90 -9.64 21.75
C GLU A 69 7.28 -9.52 20.26
N LEU A 70 6.33 -9.81 19.35
CA LEU A 70 6.53 -9.67 17.91
C LEU A 70 6.40 -8.19 17.51
N THR A 71 7.48 -7.46 17.70
CA THR A 71 7.56 -6.00 17.48
C THR A 71 8.48 -5.64 16.32
N ASP A 72 8.42 -4.39 15.87
CA ASP A 72 9.36 -3.84 14.89
C ASP A 72 10.82 -4.03 15.34
N ASN A 73 11.10 -3.88 16.65
CA ASN A 73 12.45 -4.06 17.18
C ASN A 73 12.98 -5.48 16.97
N PHE A 74 12.14 -6.50 17.19
CA PHE A 74 12.51 -7.89 16.94
C PHE A 74 12.95 -8.08 15.49
N PHE A 75 12.12 -7.61 14.54
CA PHE A 75 12.44 -7.72 13.11
C PHE A 75 13.68 -6.91 12.74
N TRP A 76 13.86 -5.70 13.26
CA TRP A 76 15.05 -4.90 13.00
C TRP A 76 16.35 -5.56 13.46
N GLU A 77 16.36 -6.20 14.64
CA GLU A 77 17.54 -6.96 15.08
C GLU A 77 17.76 -8.21 14.24
N ALA A 78 16.69 -8.91 13.87
CA ALA A 78 16.77 -10.07 12.98
C ALA A 78 17.35 -9.67 11.61
N PHE A 79 16.86 -8.59 10.98
CA PHE A 79 17.40 -8.07 9.73
C PHE A 79 18.89 -7.72 9.87
N ARG A 80 19.32 -7.11 10.98
CA ARG A 80 20.75 -6.84 11.22
C ARG A 80 21.58 -8.11 11.37
N LYS A 81 21.07 -9.13 12.07
CA LYS A 81 21.74 -10.44 12.22
C LYS A 81 21.97 -11.07 10.84
N VAL A 82 20.96 -11.09 9.97
CA VAL A 82 21.06 -11.69 8.64
C VAL A 82 21.92 -10.82 7.70
N ALA A 83 21.72 -9.49 7.69
CA ALA A 83 22.47 -8.56 6.83
C ALA A 83 23.99 -8.55 7.10
N ARG A 84 24.42 -8.82 8.34
CA ARG A 84 25.85 -8.96 8.69
C ARG A 84 26.47 -10.23 8.12
N ARG A 85 25.69 -11.29 7.90
CA ARG A 85 26.17 -12.58 7.37
C ARG A 85 26.31 -12.53 5.86
N GLU A 86 25.33 -11.95 5.17
CA GLU A 86 25.36 -11.82 3.71
C GLU A 86 24.87 -10.44 3.25
N PRO A 87 25.73 -9.61 2.63
CA PRO A 87 25.33 -8.29 2.15
C PRO A 87 24.41 -8.28 0.90
N ARG A 88 24.24 -9.42 0.22
CA ARG A 88 23.50 -9.52 -1.06
C ARG A 88 22.01 -9.81 -0.91
N ILE A 89 21.48 -9.59 0.28
CA ILE A 89 20.11 -9.96 0.65
C ILE A 89 19.24 -8.72 0.88
N TYR A 90 17.92 -8.89 0.89
CA TYR A 90 16.95 -7.83 1.09
C TYR A 90 16.97 -7.27 2.52
N SER A 91 17.35 -8.07 3.52
CA SER A 91 17.58 -7.61 4.90
C SER A 91 18.66 -6.52 4.95
N PHE A 92 19.72 -6.64 4.13
CA PHE A 92 20.72 -5.58 3.99
C PHE A 92 20.12 -4.31 3.37
N CYS A 93 19.24 -4.47 2.39
CA CYS A 93 18.55 -3.34 1.77
C CYS A 93 17.65 -2.60 2.75
N ILE A 94 16.94 -3.32 3.63
CA ILE A 94 16.11 -2.74 4.69
C ILE A 94 16.96 -1.96 5.70
N VAL A 95 18.05 -2.54 6.21
CA VAL A 95 18.96 -1.91 7.19
C VAL A 95 19.63 -0.66 6.64
N ASN A 96 20.11 -0.71 5.39
CA ASN A 96 20.85 0.40 4.78
C ASN A 96 19.98 1.33 3.94
N ARG A 97 18.66 1.15 3.97
CA ARG A 97 17.69 1.94 3.19
C ARG A 97 18.01 1.96 1.69
N VAL A 98 18.52 0.84 1.17
CA VAL A 98 18.66 0.62 -0.28
C VAL A 98 17.27 0.32 -0.82
N LYS A 99 16.83 1.13 -1.78
CA LYS A 99 15.45 1.10 -2.28
C LYS A 99 15.40 0.37 -3.61
N LEU A 100 14.22 -0.12 -3.95
CA LEU A 100 13.89 -0.47 -5.32
C LEU A 100 13.92 0.77 -6.20
N ASP A 101 14.51 0.64 -7.39
CA ASP A 101 14.56 1.72 -8.36
C ASP A 101 13.23 1.79 -9.10
N HIS A 102 12.50 2.88 -8.87
CA HIS A 102 11.20 3.09 -9.49
C HIS A 102 11.36 3.39 -10.98
N VAL A 103 10.68 2.62 -11.82
CA VAL A 103 10.75 2.72 -13.29
C VAL A 103 9.51 3.39 -13.85
N ASP A 104 8.32 2.88 -13.52
CA ASP A 104 7.06 3.35 -14.12
C ASP A 104 5.87 3.20 -13.18
N THR A 105 4.78 3.93 -13.47
CA THR A 105 3.49 3.83 -12.77
C THR A 105 2.35 3.77 -13.78
N ARG A 106 1.46 2.81 -13.63
CA ARG A 106 0.26 2.66 -14.45
C ARG A 106 -0.97 2.50 -13.57
N GLU A 107 -2.11 2.93 -14.10
CA GLU A 107 -3.40 2.81 -13.41
C GLU A 107 -4.28 1.80 -14.15
N ASN A 108 -5.03 1.01 -13.38
CA ASN A 108 -6.10 0.11 -13.83
C ASN A 108 -5.66 -0.97 -14.82
N LEU A 109 -4.41 -1.44 -14.73
CA LEU A 109 -3.96 -2.60 -15.49
C LEU A 109 -4.53 -3.90 -14.91
N ASP A 110 -4.90 -4.81 -15.80
CA ASP A 110 -5.17 -6.20 -15.46
C ASP A 110 -3.87 -7.02 -15.29
N LYS A 111 -3.99 -8.28 -14.86
CA LYS A 111 -2.82 -9.15 -14.63
C LYS A 111 -2.00 -9.42 -15.89
N THR A 112 -2.67 -9.52 -17.05
CA THR A 112 -2.05 -9.80 -18.35
C THR A 112 -1.29 -8.57 -18.84
N GLU A 113 -1.90 -7.39 -18.71
CA GLU A 113 -1.31 -6.10 -19.03
C GLU A 113 -0.09 -5.81 -18.15
N ILE A 114 -0.16 -6.11 -16.85
CA ILE A 114 1.00 -5.98 -15.94
C ILE A 114 2.15 -6.87 -16.41
N LEU A 115 1.88 -8.13 -16.77
CA LEU A 115 2.91 -9.06 -17.23
C LEU A 115 3.54 -8.61 -18.54
N ASN A 116 2.72 -8.18 -19.50
CA ASN A 116 3.17 -7.69 -20.79
C ASN A 116 4.01 -6.41 -20.64
N HIS A 117 3.56 -5.47 -19.81
CA HIS A 117 4.28 -4.24 -19.52
C HIS A 117 5.61 -4.50 -18.81
N SER A 118 5.63 -5.44 -17.86
CA SER A 118 6.86 -5.88 -17.18
C SER A 118 7.90 -6.44 -18.17
N ARG A 119 7.46 -7.31 -19.10
CA ARG A 119 8.35 -7.86 -20.14
C ARG A 119 8.87 -6.79 -21.08
N TRP A 120 8.02 -5.84 -21.49
CA TRP A 120 8.42 -4.72 -22.32
C TRP A 120 9.44 -3.83 -21.60
N LEU A 121 9.20 -3.48 -20.33
CA LEU A 121 10.17 -2.73 -19.52
C LEU A 121 11.50 -3.46 -19.40
N ALA A 122 11.48 -4.78 -19.20
CA ALA A 122 12.70 -5.57 -19.13
C ALA A 122 13.50 -5.54 -20.44
N SER A 123 12.82 -5.61 -21.61
CA SER A 123 13.50 -5.49 -22.91
C SER A 123 14.08 -4.10 -23.15
N GLU A 124 13.37 -3.03 -22.80
CA GLU A 124 13.85 -1.65 -22.98
C GLU A 124 15.04 -1.34 -22.06
N LEU A 125 15.05 -1.90 -20.85
CA LEU A 125 16.14 -1.74 -19.89
C LEU A 125 17.30 -2.71 -20.10
N GLY A 126 17.15 -3.71 -20.96
CA GLY A 126 18.16 -4.75 -21.18
C GLY A 126 18.42 -5.64 -19.95
N ILE A 127 17.40 -5.85 -19.11
CA ILE A 127 17.50 -6.66 -17.89
C ILE A 127 16.67 -7.95 -18.00
N ASN A 128 16.94 -8.93 -17.14
CA ASN A 128 16.08 -10.11 -17.02
C ASN A 128 14.68 -9.69 -16.55
N PRO A 129 13.58 -10.14 -17.21
CA PRO A 129 12.21 -9.94 -16.73
C PRO A 129 11.98 -10.23 -15.25
N ASP A 130 12.70 -11.20 -14.66
CA ASP A 130 12.60 -11.54 -13.24
C ASP A 130 13.12 -10.45 -12.29
N ASN A 131 13.90 -9.50 -12.81
CA ASN A 131 14.41 -8.36 -12.05
C ASN A 131 13.46 -7.16 -12.08
N VAL A 132 12.33 -7.25 -12.80
CA VAL A 132 11.25 -6.26 -12.75
C VAL A 132 10.25 -6.67 -11.69
N VAL A 133 10.17 -5.87 -10.62
CA VAL A 133 9.23 -6.08 -9.52
C VAL A 133 8.00 -5.23 -9.74
N THR A 134 6.82 -5.80 -9.51
CA THR A 134 5.54 -5.11 -9.64
C THR A 134 4.83 -5.03 -8.29
N CYS A 135 4.50 -3.83 -7.83
CA CYS A 135 3.70 -3.61 -6.63
C CYS A 135 2.40 -2.91 -7.01
N SER A 136 1.26 -3.52 -6.68
CA SER A 136 -0.06 -2.96 -6.97
C SER A 136 -0.83 -2.67 -5.69
N MET A 137 -1.50 -1.52 -5.65
CA MET A 137 -2.42 -1.16 -4.58
C MET A 137 -3.79 -0.83 -5.14
N LYS A 138 -4.80 -1.56 -4.66
CA LYS A 138 -6.20 -1.26 -4.99
C LYS A 138 -6.71 -0.16 -4.05
N ALA A 139 -6.90 1.04 -4.60
CA ALA A 139 -7.59 2.11 -3.92
C ALA A 139 -9.11 1.87 -4.03
N ARG A 140 -9.68 1.21 -3.01
CA ARG A 140 -11.11 0.89 -2.95
C ARG A 140 -11.93 2.08 -2.46
N PHE A 141 -12.58 2.78 -3.38
CA PHE A 141 -13.61 3.79 -3.14
C PHE A 141 -15.04 3.24 -3.24
N SER A 142 -15.23 2.00 -3.71
CA SER A 142 -16.51 1.29 -3.76
C SER A 142 -17.03 0.92 -2.37
N ASN A 143 -16.14 0.48 -1.46
CA ASN A 143 -16.45 0.32 -0.03
C ASN A 143 -16.82 1.66 0.63
N ILE A 144 -16.43 2.78 0.00
CA ILE A 144 -16.90 4.11 0.37
C ILE A 144 -18.27 4.32 -0.27
N GLN A 145 -18.51 4.06 -1.56
CA GLN A 145 -19.84 4.17 -2.18
C GLN A 145 -20.97 3.37 -1.48
N ASP A 146 -20.75 2.11 -1.08
CA ASP A 146 -21.79 1.34 -0.37
C ASP A 146 -22.08 1.93 1.03
N ASN A 147 -21.04 2.37 1.73
CA ASN A 147 -21.20 3.08 3.01
C ASN A 147 -21.76 4.50 2.84
N PHE A 148 -21.52 5.16 1.71
CA PHE A 148 -21.96 6.52 1.38
C PHE A 148 -23.40 6.54 0.88
N ASN A 149 -23.84 5.52 0.16
CA ASN A 149 -25.26 5.31 -0.16
C ASN A 149 -26.10 5.19 1.12
N GLY A 150 -25.48 4.78 2.24
CA GLY A 150 -26.07 4.81 3.58
C GLY A 150 -26.06 6.19 4.26
N ILE A 151 -25.18 7.12 3.84
CA ILE A 151 -25.14 8.48 4.38
C ILE A 151 -26.37 9.24 3.89
N LYS A 152 -27.17 9.69 4.87
CA LYS A 152 -28.35 10.52 4.62
C LYS A 152 -28.04 11.97 4.93
N VAL A 153 -28.49 12.85 4.05
CA VAL A 153 -28.46 14.30 4.23
C VAL A 153 -29.84 14.75 4.68
N LEU A 154 -29.89 15.48 5.78
CA LEU A 154 -31.10 16.14 6.25
C LEU A 154 -31.32 17.40 5.42
N VAL A 155 -32.32 17.35 4.55
CA VAL A 155 -32.71 18.42 3.64
C VAL A 155 -33.98 19.06 4.15
N GLN A 156 -34.06 20.38 4.12
CA GLN A 156 -35.28 21.12 4.42
C GLN A 156 -35.94 21.58 3.12
N ASN A 157 -37.24 21.30 2.96
CA ASN A 157 -38.01 21.86 1.86
C ASN A 157 -38.08 23.39 2.03
N PRO A 158 -37.66 24.19 1.03
CA PRO A 158 -37.65 25.65 1.14
C PRO A 158 -39.05 26.26 1.33
N ILE A 159 -40.08 25.60 0.81
CA ILE A 159 -41.48 26.08 0.80
C ILE A 159 -42.22 25.54 2.02
N THR A 160 -42.27 24.21 2.19
CA THR A 160 -43.05 23.59 3.28
C THR A 160 -42.32 23.55 4.62
N ARG A 161 -41.01 23.86 4.64
CA ARG A 161 -40.11 23.77 5.82
C ARG A 161 -39.97 22.38 6.42
N GLU A 162 -40.59 21.37 5.83
CA GLU A 162 -40.49 19.98 6.25
C GLU A 162 -39.07 19.44 6.04
N ARG A 163 -38.64 18.58 6.95
CA ARG A 163 -37.32 17.96 6.90
C ARG A 163 -37.45 16.54 6.38
N SER A 164 -36.65 16.20 5.40
CA SER A 164 -36.57 14.85 4.84
C SER A 164 -35.12 14.38 4.79
N LEU A 165 -34.94 13.08 4.87
CA LEU A 165 -33.64 12.45 4.70
C LEU A 165 -33.49 11.98 3.25
N ARG A 166 -32.47 12.49 2.56
CA ARG A 166 -32.15 12.09 1.19
C ARG A 166 -30.80 11.40 1.13
N LYS A 167 -30.60 10.50 0.18
CA LYS A 167 -29.28 9.90 -0.04
C LYS A 167 -28.32 10.96 -0.55
N ILE A 168 -27.05 10.85 -0.18
CA ILE A 168 -26.03 11.79 -0.62
C ILE A 168 -25.89 11.86 -2.15
N THR A 169 -26.03 10.73 -2.83
CA THR A 169 -25.95 10.62 -4.30
C THR A 169 -27.09 11.34 -5.02
N GLU A 170 -28.21 11.59 -4.34
CA GLU A 170 -29.31 12.38 -4.88
C GLU A 170 -29.12 13.89 -4.68
N VAL A 171 -28.20 14.28 -3.80
CA VAL A 171 -27.99 15.68 -3.38
C VAL A 171 -26.69 16.25 -3.96
N SER A 172 -25.67 15.42 -4.22
CA SER A 172 -24.41 15.85 -4.82
C SER A 172 -23.87 14.85 -5.84
N ALA A 173 -23.55 15.35 -7.03
CA ALA A 173 -22.85 14.62 -8.08
C ALA A 173 -21.32 14.61 -7.88
N PHE A 174 -20.80 15.23 -6.83
CA PHE A 174 -19.36 15.23 -6.53
C PHE A 174 -18.84 13.80 -6.31
N PHE A 175 -19.61 12.99 -5.60
CA PHE A 175 -19.20 11.66 -5.15
C PHE A 175 -19.13 10.61 -6.27
N SER A 176 -19.82 10.83 -7.40
CA SER A 176 -19.76 9.93 -8.56
C SER A 176 -18.45 10.03 -9.34
N LYS A 177 -17.64 11.05 -9.08
CA LYS A 177 -16.32 11.24 -9.70
C LYS A 177 -15.25 10.31 -9.13
N PHE A 178 -15.52 9.68 -7.98
CA PHE A 178 -14.58 8.77 -7.33
C PHE A 178 -14.97 7.33 -7.64
N GLY A 179 -14.06 6.61 -8.27
CA GLY A 179 -14.18 5.19 -8.57
C GLY A 179 -13.04 4.39 -7.96
N ASP A 180 -13.23 3.08 -7.89
CA ASP A 180 -12.13 2.16 -7.61
C ASP A 180 -11.04 2.32 -8.66
N GLY A 181 -9.79 2.34 -8.19
CA GLY A 181 -8.65 2.29 -9.07
C GLY A 181 -7.58 1.35 -8.52
N THR A 182 -6.82 0.75 -9.41
CA THR A 182 -5.60 0.03 -9.04
C THR A 182 -4.41 0.85 -9.52
N ILE A 183 -3.48 1.18 -8.63
CA ILE A 183 -2.22 1.81 -9.01
C ILE A 183 -1.16 0.73 -8.98
N THR A 184 -0.46 0.54 -10.09
CA THR A 184 0.62 -0.42 -10.23
C THR A 184 1.91 0.31 -10.49
N HIS A 185 2.92 0.07 -9.66
CA HIS A 185 4.27 0.55 -9.86
C HIS A 185 5.18 -0.59 -10.30
N PHE A 186 6.12 -0.24 -11.16
CA PHE A 186 7.15 -1.12 -11.68
C PHE A 186 8.49 -0.63 -11.15
N TYR A 187 9.32 -1.57 -10.70
CA TYR A 187 10.63 -1.29 -10.16
C TYR A 187 11.68 -2.23 -10.74
N ARG A 188 12.93 -1.80 -10.71
CA ARG A 188 14.10 -2.66 -10.87
C ARG A 188 14.61 -3.07 -9.48
N ARG A 189 15.02 -4.34 -9.32
CA ARG A 189 15.70 -4.82 -8.11
C ARG A 189 16.98 -4.02 -7.85
N PRO A 190 17.39 -3.85 -6.58
CA PRO A 190 18.56 -3.06 -6.26
C PRO A 190 19.83 -3.79 -6.68
N GLU A 191 20.82 -3.07 -7.21
CA GLU A 191 22.07 -3.66 -7.71
C GLU A 191 22.88 -4.38 -6.62
N VAL A 192 22.64 -4.05 -5.34
CA VAL A 192 23.25 -4.73 -4.18
C VAL A 192 22.87 -6.22 -4.10
N ALA A 193 21.69 -6.58 -4.61
CA ALA A 193 21.29 -7.97 -4.76
C ALA A 193 21.99 -8.68 -5.95
N GLU A 194 22.59 -7.92 -6.88
CA GLU A 194 23.30 -8.43 -8.06
C GLU A 194 24.83 -8.40 -7.89
N LYS A 195 25.38 -7.41 -7.16
CA LYS A 195 26.81 -7.21 -6.90
C LYS A 195 27.02 -6.74 -5.46
N ALA A 196 27.90 -7.40 -4.71
CA ALA A 196 28.24 -6.97 -3.36
C ALA A 196 28.82 -5.53 -3.41
N PRO A 197 28.36 -4.61 -2.54
CA PRO A 197 28.88 -3.25 -2.52
C PRO A 197 30.33 -3.27 -2.01
N SER A 198 31.27 -2.76 -2.82
CA SER A 198 32.70 -2.64 -2.46
C SER A 198 32.95 -1.67 -1.30
N ASP A 199 32.00 -0.76 -1.05
CA ASP A 199 32.20 0.40 -0.20
C ASP A 199 31.49 0.29 1.16
N LEU A 200 30.91 -0.89 1.48
CA LEU A 200 30.17 -1.12 2.73
C LEU A 200 30.75 -2.27 3.57
N THR A 201 31.95 -2.72 3.24
CA THR A 201 32.81 -3.53 4.12
C THR A 201 33.77 -2.62 4.88
N GLU A 202 33.34 -2.14 6.04
CA GLU A 202 34.24 -1.77 7.14
C GLU A 202 34.33 -2.95 8.13
#